data_AF-A0A5B0WQU6-F1
#
_entry.id   AF-A0A5B0WQU6-F1
#
_cell.length_a   1.000
_cell.length_b   1.000
_cell.length_c   1.000
_cell.angle_alpha   90.00
_cell.angle_beta   90.00
_cell.angle_gamma   90.00
#
_symmetry.space_group_name_H-M   'P 1'
#
loop_
_entity.id
_entity.type
_entity.pdbx_description
1 polymer ?
#
loop_
_entity_poly.entity_id
_entity_poly.type
_entity_poly.pdbx_seq_one_letter_code
_entity_poly.pdbx_strand_id
1 'polypeptide(L)'
;MIRRVEEAVHSIAKRIFLLCLIQAYAVGCSFENSEVAKLRAACEKDAGVTIHSSVEVEGFYSSSGLQGIIKSGYRFMEYCSDRPPYKSALTEGGCFRISKVERASGRCDPVRNARLSSFVVEPYPEFLENNCIAIEMIEAPTAEYGVINEREKTLASDGVGIHVRSETRVMRMADRQLLGSYIGYYYNRNPGHTGPIGCDFLYDDIPSYTSARLLEDTIPPKP
;
A
#
# COMPACT_ATOMS: atom_id res chain seq x y z
N MET A 1 -66.30 -32.55 -16.60
CA MET A 1 -65.16 -33.22 -15.91
C MET A 1 -63.81 -32.74 -16.47
N ILE A 2 -63.62 -32.70 -17.80
CA ILE A 2 -62.38 -32.26 -18.48
C ILE A 2 -61.94 -30.83 -18.10
N ARG A 3 -62.87 -29.86 -18.10
CA ARG A 3 -62.56 -28.45 -17.78
C ARG A 3 -62.00 -28.22 -16.36
N ARG A 4 -62.36 -29.06 -15.38
CA ARG A 4 -61.81 -28.97 -14.00
C ARG A 4 -60.39 -29.51 -13.91
N VAL A 5 -59.99 -30.40 -14.82
CA VAL A 5 -58.63 -30.94 -14.88
C VAL A 5 -57.68 -29.92 -15.49
N GLU A 6 -58.11 -29.18 -16.52
CA GLU A 6 -57.30 -28.12 -17.16
C GLU A 6 -57.00 -26.96 -16.20
N GLU A 7 -58.00 -26.50 -15.42
CA GLU A 7 -57.82 -25.44 -14.42
C GLU A 7 -56.85 -25.87 -13.29
N ALA A 8 -56.90 -27.15 -12.88
CA ALA A 8 -55.99 -27.69 -11.88
C ALA A 8 -54.54 -27.80 -12.40
N VAL A 9 -54.34 -28.27 -13.63
CA VAL A 9 -53.02 -28.36 -14.27
C VAL A 9 -52.39 -26.98 -14.46
N HIS A 10 -53.19 -25.98 -14.86
CA HIS A 10 -52.69 -24.61 -15.05
C HIS A 10 -52.31 -23.94 -13.71
N SER A 11 -53.02 -24.24 -12.63
CA SER A 11 -52.70 -23.75 -11.28
C SER A 11 -51.42 -24.38 -10.71
N ILE A 12 -51.23 -25.69 -10.93
CA ILE A 12 -50.02 -26.41 -10.51
C ILE A 12 -48.80 -25.91 -11.30
N ALA A 13 -48.92 -25.75 -12.62
CA ALA A 13 -47.85 -25.23 -13.46
C ALA A 13 -47.40 -23.82 -13.04
N LYS A 14 -48.34 -22.92 -12.70
CA LYS A 14 -48.01 -21.58 -12.17
C LYS A 14 -47.28 -21.65 -10.84
N ARG A 15 -47.69 -22.54 -9.92
CA ARG A 15 -47.02 -22.71 -8.62
C ARG A 15 -45.60 -23.27 -8.77
N ILE A 16 -45.39 -24.23 -9.66
CA ILE A 16 -44.07 -24.79 -9.96
C ILE A 16 -43.17 -23.72 -10.58
N PHE A 17 -43.67 -22.95 -11.55
CA PHE A 17 -42.89 -21.88 -12.19
C PHE A 17 -42.48 -20.78 -11.19
N LEU A 18 -43.38 -20.41 -10.26
CA LEU A 18 -43.09 -19.45 -9.21
C LEU A 18 -42.03 -19.97 -8.23
N LEU A 19 -42.08 -21.26 -7.86
CA LEU A 19 -41.08 -21.91 -7.01
C LEU A 19 -39.69 -21.98 -7.67
N CYS A 20 -39.63 -22.28 -8.98
CA CYS A 20 -38.37 -22.28 -9.73
C CYS A 20 -37.77 -20.86 -9.85
N LEU A 21 -38.59 -19.83 -10.04
CA LEU A 21 -38.13 -18.44 -10.05
C LEU A 21 -37.54 -18.04 -8.68
N ILE A 22 -38.22 -18.37 -7.57
CA ILE A 22 -37.72 -18.06 -6.22
C ILE A 22 -36.39 -18.78 -5.94
N GLN A 23 -36.23 -20.03 -6.39
CA GLN A 23 -34.95 -20.75 -6.28
C GLN A 23 -33.85 -20.14 -7.15
N ALA A 24 -34.16 -19.66 -8.36
CA ALA A 24 -33.18 -18.98 -9.22
C ALA A 24 -32.72 -17.62 -8.65
N TYR A 25 -33.61 -16.87 -8.00
CA TYR A 25 -33.24 -15.61 -7.33
C TYR A 25 -32.45 -15.82 -6.04
N ALA A 26 -32.65 -16.93 -5.32
CA ALA A 26 -31.91 -17.23 -4.09
C ALA A 26 -30.45 -17.67 -4.34
N VAL A 27 -30.16 -18.30 -5.49
CA VAL A 27 -28.80 -18.76 -5.85
C VAL A 27 -27.94 -17.66 -6.48
N GLY A 28 -28.56 -16.57 -6.95
CA GLY A 28 -27.87 -15.45 -7.61
C GLY A 28 -27.13 -14.48 -6.68
N CYS A 29 -27.34 -14.54 -5.36
CA CYS A 29 -26.78 -13.58 -4.40
C CYS A 29 -25.78 -14.18 -3.39
N SER A 30 -25.48 -15.48 -3.43
CA SER A 30 -24.64 -16.13 -2.40
C SER A 30 -23.19 -16.38 -2.81
N PHE A 31 -22.73 -15.84 -3.95
CA PHE A 31 -21.32 -15.84 -4.31
C PHE A 31 -20.68 -14.47 -3.99
N GLU A 32 -20.83 -14.00 -2.76
CA GLU A 32 -19.71 -13.25 -2.20
C GLU A 32 -18.55 -14.25 -2.16
N ASN A 33 -17.58 -14.10 -3.07
CA ASN A 33 -16.46 -15.03 -3.18
C ASN A 33 -15.86 -15.22 -1.78
N SER A 34 -15.74 -16.47 -1.31
CA SER A 34 -15.28 -16.78 0.05
C SER A 34 -13.98 -16.08 0.42
N GLU A 35 -13.14 -15.78 -0.57
CA GLU A 35 -11.90 -15.02 -0.40
C GLU A 35 -12.11 -13.53 -0.12
N VAL A 36 -13.11 -12.89 -0.72
CA VAL A 36 -13.46 -11.49 -0.41
C VAL A 36 -14.05 -11.38 0.99
N ALA A 37 -14.86 -12.36 1.42
CA ALA A 37 -15.36 -12.42 2.78
C ALA A 37 -14.21 -12.60 3.81
N LYS A 38 -13.20 -13.43 3.51
CA LYS A 38 -11.99 -13.55 4.33
C LYS A 38 -11.20 -12.24 4.38
N LEU A 39 -11.09 -11.53 3.25
CA LEU A 39 -10.46 -10.21 3.21
C LEU A 39 -11.21 -9.22 4.10
N ARG A 40 -12.54 -9.14 4.00
CA ARG A 40 -13.38 -8.28 4.87
C ARG A 40 -13.13 -8.57 6.35
N ALA A 41 -13.20 -9.84 6.76
CA ALA A 41 -12.97 -10.23 8.13
C ALA A 41 -11.56 -9.87 8.64
N ALA A 42 -10.54 -9.95 7.76
CA ALA A 42 -9.19 -9.50 8.09
C ALA A 42 -9.12 -7.96 8.25
N CYS A 43 -9.76 -7.21 7.36
CA CYS A 43 -9.82 -5.75 7.45
C CYS A 43 -10.50 -5.28 8.75
N GLU A 44 -11.65 -5.85 9.09
CA GLU A 44 -12.40 -5.51 10.31
C GLU A 44 -11.65 -5.84 11.60
N LYS A 45 -10.72 -6.79 11.56
CA LYS A 45 -9.97 -7.22 12.73
C LYS A 45 -8.99 -6.16 13.21
N ASP A 46 -8.16 -5.62 12.31
CA ASP A 46 -7.03 -4.74 12.69
C ASP A 46 -6.50 -3.85 11.56
N ALA A 47 -7.20 -3.69 10.43
CA ALA A 47 -6.73 -2.76 9.40
C ALA A 47 -6.90 -1.30 9.84
N GLY A 48 -6.02 -0.45 9.33
CA GLY A 48 -6.03 0.98 9.60
C GLY A 48 -4.70 1.48 10.16
N VAL A 49 -4.75 2.68 10.73
CA VAL A 49 -3.59 3.40 11.26
C VAL A 49 -3.68 3.49 12.79
N THR A 50 -2.56 3.29 13.47
CA THR A 50 -2.41 3.53 14.89
C THR A 50 -1.20 4.44 15.12
N ILE A 51 -1.41 5.54 15.83
CA ILE A 51 -0.35 6.48 16.23
C ILE A 51 -0.22 6.42 17.75
N HIS A 52 0.95 6.04 18.25
CA HIS A 52 1.25 5.97 19.68
C HIS A 52 1.90 7.26 20.17
N SER A 53 2.75 7.87 19.36
CA SER A 53 3.49 9.09 19.69
C SER A 53 3.99 9.76 18.41
N SER A 54 4.26 11.06 18.48
CA SER A 54 4.81 11.83 17.36
C SER A 54 6.10 12.55 17.76
N VAL A 55 7.07 12.61 16.84
CA VAL A 55 8.40 13.22 17.06
C VAL A 55 8.94 13.86 15.78
N GLU A 56 9.36 15.11 15.86
CA GLU A 56 9.89 15.83 14.69
C GLU A 56 11.31 15.40 14.32
N VAL A 57 11.54 15.12 13.02
CA VAL A 57 12.82 14.61 12.52
C VAL A 57 13.29 15.33 11.26
N GLU A 58 14.60 15.40 11.04
CA GLU A 58 15.13 15.93 9.78
C GLU A 58 15.06 14.90 8.65
N GLY A 59 15.13 13.61 8.99
CA GLY A 59 15.17 12.51 8.04
C GLY A 59 14.93 11.18 8.72
N PHE A 60 14.78 10.15 7.90
CA PHE A 60 14.36 8.83 8.35
C PHE A 60 15.06 7.72 7.54
N TYR A 61 15.15 6.54 8.14
CA TYR A 61 15.53 5.32 7.44
C TYR A 61 14.31 4.69 6.77
N SER A 62 14.45 4.11 5.58
CA SER A 62 13.39 3.35 4.93
C SER A 62 13.95 2.06 4.33
N SER A 63 13.24 0.95 4.54
CA SER A 63 13.55 -0.32 3.85
C SER A 63 13.01 -0.35 2.41
N SER A 64 12.11 0.57 2.07
CA SER A 64 11.64 0.79 0.69
C SER A 64 12.39 1.96 0.07
N GLY A 65 12.91 1.81 -1.15
CA GLY A 65 13.85 2.76 -1.76
C GLY A 65 13.32 4.19 -2.00
N LEU A 66 14.09 4.95 -2.77
CA LEU A 66 14.04 6.39 -3.15
C LEU A 66 12.68 7.15 -3.26
N GLN A 67 11.53 6.48 -3.32
CA GLN A 67 10.24 7.12 -3.56
C GLN A 67 9.68 7.69 -2.25
N GLY A 68 9.64 9.02 -2.13
CA GLY A 68 9.00 9.70 -1.01
C GLY A 68 9.69 10.99 -0.62
N ILE A 69 11.03 11.06 -0.74
CA ILE A 69 11.79 12.20 -0.23
C ILE A 69 11.36 13.52 -0.89
N ILE A 70 11.26 13.58 -2.23
CA ILE A 70 10.89 14.82 -2.97
C ILE A 70 9.52 15.35 -2.54
N LYS A 71 8.53 14.46 -2.39
CA LYS A 71 7.14 14.83 -2.06
C LYS A 71 6.95 15.16 -0.58
N SER A 72 7.87 14.74 0.27
CA SER A 72 7.81 14.94 1.72
C SER A 72 8.44 16.27 2.16
N GLY A 73 8.36 16.61 3.45
CA GLY A 73 9.14 17.73 4.02
C GLY A 73 10.53 17.34 4.53
N TYR A 74 10.90 16.05 4.53
CA TYR A 74 12.19 15.61 5.10
C TYR A 74 13.40 16.10 4.28
N ARG A 75 14.50 16.37 4.98
CA ARG A 75 15.78 16.79 4.39
C ARG A 75 16.55 15.62 3.80
N PHE A 76 16.47 14.44 4.43
CA PHE A 76 17.13 13.23 3.93
C PHE A 76 16.34 11.96 4.21
N MET A 77 16.67 10.91 3.45
CA MET A 77 16.27 9.54 3.70
C MET A 77 17.49 8.62 3.59
N GLU A 78 17.56 7.61 4.45
CA GLU A 78 18.60 6.59 4.42
C GLU A 78 18.05 5.23 4.02
N TYR A 79 18.85 4.46 3.31
CA TYR A 79 18.49 3.14 2.81
C TYR A 79 19.73 2.26 2.75
N CYS A 80 19.60 0.99 3.16
CA CYS A 80 20.67 -0.01 3.05
C CYS A 80 20.19 -1.21 2.26
N SER A 81 21.07 -1.78 1.44
CA SER A 81 20.79 -3.00 0.69
C SER A 81 22.07 -3.71 0.29
N ASP A 82 22.10 -5.02 0.50
CA ASP A 82 23.24 -5.87 0.08
C ASP A 82 23.39 -5.96 -1.43
N ARG A 83 22.34 -5.58 -2.17
CA ARG A 83 22.30 -5.58 -3.64
C ARG A 83 21.79 -4.24 -4.16
N PRO A 84 22.25 -3.79 -5.33
CA PRO A 84 21.62 -2.65 -5.98
C PRO A 84 20.13 -2.97 -6.20
N PRO A 85 19.19 -2.13 -5.74
CA PRO A 85 17.78 -2.41 -5.92
C PRO A 85 17.44 -2.50 -7.42
N TYR A 86 16.59 -3.46 -7.79
CA TYR A 86 16.19 -3.71 -9.18
C TYR A 86 15.53 -2.44 -9.77
N LYS A 87 16.07 -1.90 -10.87
CA LYS A 87 15.69 -0.60 -11.47
C LYS A 87 15.94 0.64 -10.60
N SER A 88 16.62 0.49 -9.47
CA SER A 88 17.28 1.64 -8.85
C SER A 88 18.45 2.04 -9.72
N ALA A 89 18.84 3.29 -9.59
CA ALA A 89 20.00 3.75 -10.32
C ALA A 89 21.27 3.68 -9.44
N LEU A 90 21.18 3.08 -8.24
CA LEU A 90 22.32 2.74 -7.39
C LEU A 90 22.99 1.52 -8.02
N THR A 91 24.29 1.60 -8.26
CA THR A 91 25.05 0.60 -9.03
C THR A 91 25.65 -0.50 -8.17
N GLU A 92 25.68 -0.30 -6.85
CA GLU A 92 26.29 -1.23 -5.90
C GLU A 92 25.43 -1.37 -4.64
N GLY A 93 25.67 -2.45 -3.89
CA GLY A 93 25.12 -2.63 -2.56
C GLY A 93 25.84 -1.72 -1.55
N GLY A 94 25.16 -1.35 -0.48
CA GLY A 94 25.67 -0.45 0.55
C GLY A 94 24.56 0.32 1.24
N CYS A 95 24.97 1.19 2.17
CA CYS A 95 24.09 2.16 2.80
C CYS A 95 24.26 3.51 2.11
N PHE A 96 23.14 4.18 1.85
CA PHE A 96 23.10 5.44 1.14
C PHE A 96 22.23 6.44 1.88
N ARG A 97 22.70 7.68 1.93
CA ARG A 97 21.92 8.86 2.30
C ARG A 97 21.51 9.61 1.04
N ILE A 98 20.22 9.88 0.92
CA ILE A 98 19.61 10.62 -0.17
C ILE A 98 19.10 11.93 0.41
N SER A 99 19.73 13.04 0.05
CA SER A 99 19.42 14.36 0.62
C SER A 99 18.81 15.29 -0.42
N LYS A 100 17.88 16.14 0.02
CA LYS A 100 17.52 17.36 -0.70
C LYS A 100 18.58 18.41 -0.44
N VAL A 101 19.11 18.99 -1.50
CA VAL A 101 20.10 20.07 -1.41
C VAL A 101 19.75 21.14 -2.43
N GLU A 102 20.17 22.37 -2.15
CA GLU A 102 20.06 23.46 -3.12
C GLU A 102 20.91 23.16 -4.36
N ARG A 103 20.40 23.49 -5.55
CA ARG A 103 21.15 23.34 -6.81
C ARG A 103 22.46 24.10 -6.80
N ALA A 104 22.48 25.27 -6.18
CA ALA A 104 23.65 26.13 -6.07
C ALA A 104 24.80 25.49 -5.26
N SER A 105 24.52 24.44 -4.47
CA SER A 105 25.53 23.79 -3.64
C SER A 105 26.54 22.96 -4.45
N GLY A 106 26.28 22.68 -5.73
CA GLY A 106 27.13 21.85 -6.58
C GLY A 106 27.18 20.35 -6.20
N ARG A 107 26.34 19.88 -5.27
CA ARG A 107 26.31 18.50 -4.77
C ARG A 107 25.33 17.58 -5.51
N CYS A 108 24.72 18.07 -6.58
CA CYS A 108 23.68 17.38 -7.32
C CYS A 108 24.19 16.09 -7.96
N ASP A 109 23.48 14.97 -7.79
CA ASP A 109 23.72 13.75 -8.55
C ASP A 109 23.22 13.93 -10.00
N PRO A 110 24.10 13.97 -11.01
CA PRO A 110 23.69 14.31 -12.38
C PRO A 110 22.76 13.26 -12.99
N VAL A 111 22.98 11.97 -12.69
CA VAL A 111 22.21 10.86 -13.27
C VAL A 111 20.78 10.87 -12.72
N ARG A 112 20.61 11.08 -11.42
CA ARG A 112 19.30 11.15 -10.77
C ARG A 112 18.54 12.39 -11.19
N ASN A 113 19.18 13.54 -11.19
CA ASN A 113 18.49 14.77 -11.54
C ASN A 113 18.03 14.77 -13.01
N ALA A 114 18.82 14.17 -13.93
CA ALA A 114 18.36 13.94 -15.29
C ALA A 114 17.10 13.06 -15.33
N ARG A 115 17.07 11.96 -14.56
CA ARG A 115 15.86 11.12 -14.44
C ARG A 115 14.69 11.87 -13.81
N LEU A 116 14.93 12.73 -12.81
CA LEU A 116 13.88 13.52 -12.17
C LEU A 116 13.28 14.55 -13.14
N SER A 117 14.09 15.13 -14.03
CA SER A 117 13.63 16.07 -15.04
C SER A 117 12.69 15.47 -16.08
N SER A 118 12.60 14.14 -16.19
CA SER A 118 11.62 13.50 -17.08
C SER A 118 10.22 13.42 -16.48
N PHE A 119 10.04 13.75 -15.19
CA PHE A 119 8.73 13.82 -14.55
C PHE A 119 8.16 15.24 -14.70
N VAL A 120 7.11 15.37 -15.51
CA VAL A 120 6.46 16.66 -15.81
C VAL A 120 5.33 17.02 -14.85
N VAL A 121 5.07 16.19 -13.85
CA VAL A 121 3.98 16.36 -12.88
C VAL A 121 4.53 16.90 -11.57
N GLU A 122 3.76 17.73 -10.88
CA GLU A 122 4.15 18.22 -9.56
C GLU A 122 4.34 17.09 -8.53
N PRO A 123 5.25 17.25 -7.55
CA PRO A 123 6.05 18.46 -7.25
C PRO A 123 7.42 18.49 -7.95
N TYR A 124 7.63 17.69 -9.01
CA TYR A 124 8.98 17.49 -9.56
C TYR A 124 9.53 18.71 -10.30
N PRO A 125 8.78 19.39 -11.19
CA PRO A 125 9.26 20.61 -11.83
C PRO A 125 9.64 21.69 -10.82
N GLU A 126 8.74 22.02 -9.87
CA GLU A 126 8.97 23.03 -8.83
C GLU A 126 10.20 22.69 -7.97
N PHE A 127 10.32 21.44 -7.52
CA PHE A 127 11.48 20.99 -6.75
C PHE A 127 12.79 21.25 -7.50
N LEU A 128 12.84 20.96 -8.79
CA LEU A 128 14.06 21.04 -9.60
C LEU A 128 14.48 22.48 -9.96
N GLU A 129 13.64 23.48 -9.75
CA GLU A 129 14.00 24.89 -9.96
C GLU A 129 15.15 25.32 -9.04
N ASN A 130 15.03 24.98 -7.75
CA ASN A 130 15.95 25.43 -6.71
C ASN A 130 16.70 24.29 -6.01
N ASN A 131 16.18 23.07 -6.10
CA ASN A 131 16.73 21.92 -5.38
C ASN A 131 17.16 20.82 -6.35
N CYS A 132 17.92 19.88 -5.81
CA CYS A 132 18.30 18.65 -6.47
C CYS A 132 18.50 17.56 -5.41
N ILE A 133 18.71 16.34 -5.87
CA ILE A 133 19.07 15.24 -4.97
C ILE A 133 20.59 15.05 -4.96
N ALA A 134 21.16 14.92 -3.77
CA ALA A 134 22.50 14.42 -3.52
C ALA A 134 22.43 12.98 -2.99
N ILE A 135 23.31 12.11 -3.47
CA ILE A 135 23.46 10.74 -2.97
C ILE A 135 24.86 10.59 -2.40
N GLU A 136 24.94 10.07 -1.19
CA GLU A 136 26.18 9.82 -0.47
C GLU A 136 26.16 8.39 0.06
N MET A 137 27.25 7.65 -0.13
CA MET A 137 27.44 6.37 0.54
C MET A 137 27.81 6.63 2.00
N ILE A 138 27.18 5.93 2.92
CA ILE A 138 27.43 6.01 4.36
C ILE A 138 27.81 4.62 4.88
N GLU A 139 28.58 4.56 5.97
CA GLU A 139 28.99 3.27 6.55
C GLU A 139 27.80 2.49 7.15
N ALA A 140 26.88 3.21 7.80
CA ALA A 140 25.68 2.67 8.42
C ALA A 140 24.60 3.76 8.53
N PRO A 141 23.32 3.38 8.71
CA PRO A 141 22.26 4.35 8.99
C PRO A 141 22.56 5.15 10.26
N THR A 142 22.31 6.45 10.18
CA THR A 142 22.40 7.39 11.29
C THR A 142 21.05 8.04 11.61
N ALA A 143 20.03 7.80 10.78
CA ALA A 143 18.66 8.19 11.08
C ALA A 143 18.18 7.51 12.38
N GLU A 144 17.71 8.30 13.33
CA GLU A 144 17.21 7.79 14.61
C GLU A 144 15.92 6.99 14.45
N TYR A 145 15.11 7.33 13.44
CA TYR A 145 13.80 6.73 13.19
C TYR A 145 13.76 6.09 11.82
N GLY A 146 12.99 5.00 11.71
CA GLY A 146 12.87 4.25 10.47
C GLY A 146 11.46 3.79 10.18
N VAL A 147 11.21 3.56 8.89
CA VAL A 147 9.99 3.04 8.31
C VAL A 147 10.28 1.64 7.78
N ILE A 148 9.63 0.65 8.38
CA ILE A 148 9.80 -0.75 8.03
C ILE A 148 8.49 -1.27 7.47
N ASN A 149 8.51 -1.77 6.23
CA ASN A 149 7.39 -2.48 5.63
C ASN A 149 7.65 -3.98 5.64
N GLU A 150 6.72 -4.74 6.22
CA GLU A 150 6.69 -6.20 6.18
C GLU A 150 5.45 -6.66 5.44
N ARG A 151 5.59 -7.73 4.66
CA ARG A 151 4.49 -8.32 3.91
C ARG A 151 4.47 -9.81 4.12
N GLU A 152 3.33 -10.30 4.57
CA GLU A 152 3.02 -11.72 4.62
C GLU A 152 2.11 -12.06 3.44
N LYS A 153 2.43 -13.14 2.73
CA LYS A 153 1.63 -13.63 1.62
C LYS A 153 1.10 -15.01 1.94
N THR A 154 -0.19 -15.23 1.72
CA THR A 154 -0.84 -16.52 1.93
C THR A 154 -1.62 -16.89 0.67
N LEU A 155 -1.53 -18.15 0.26
CA LEU A 155 -2.31 -18.66 -0.86
C LEU A 155 -3.80 -18.68 -0.47
N ALA A 156 -4.65 -18.17 -1.36
CA ALA A 156 -6.10 -18.23 -1.21
C ALA A 156 -6.60 -19.68 -1.33
N SER A 157 -7.81 -19.94 -0.81
CA SER A 157 -8.33 -21.32 -0.80
C SER A 157 -8.72 -21.85 -2.19
N ASP A 158 -8.79 -20.97 -3.18
CA ASP A 158 -8.94 -21.33 -4.59
C ASP A 158 -7.65 -21.88 -5.22
N GLY A 159 -6.52 -21.86 -4.49
CA GLY A 159 -5.22 -22.35 -4.92
C GLY A 159 -4.49 -21.47 -5.95
N VAL A 160 -5.06 -20.32 -6.30
CA VAL A 160 -4.51 -19.41 -7.33
C VAL A 160 -4.33 -17.99 -6.79
N GLY A 161 -5.33 -17.49 -6.06
CA GLY A 161 -5.31 -16.15 -5.50
C GLY A 161 -4.30 -16.01 -4.37
N ILE A 162 -3.93 -14.77 -4.05
CA ILE A 162 -3.00 -14.45 -2.97
C ILE A 162 -3.63 -13.40 -2.06
N HIS A 163 -3.66 -13.70 -0.77
CA HIS A 163 -3.86 -12.71 0.29
C HIS A 163 -2.52 -12.13 0.71
N VAL A 164 -2.50 -10.83 0.94
CA VAL A 164 -1.33 -10.10 1.44
C VAL A 164 -1.72 -9.29 2.65
N ARG A 165 -1.08 -9.53 3.78
CA ARG A 165 -1.06 -8.61 4.92
C ARG A 165 0.18 -7.75 4.79
N SER A 166 0.01 -6.44 4.73
CA SER A 166 1.10 -5.46 4.71
C SER A 166 1.06 -4.67 6.01
N GLU A 167 2.16 -4.69 6.74
CA GLU A 167 2.32 -3.90 7.95
C GLU A 167 3.48 -2.91 7.75
N THR A 168 3.20 -1.62 7.88
CA THR A 168 4.21 -0.58 7.90
C THR A 168 4.33 -0.05 9.32
N ARG A 169 5.55 -0.01 9.85
CA ARG A 169 5.85 0.48 11.19
C ARG A 169 6.81 1.66 11.12
N VAL A 170 6.51 2.70 11.88
CA VAL A 170 7.43 3.80 12.18
C VAL A 170 7.96 3.56 13.59
N MET A 171 9.29 3.46 13.73
CA MET A 171 9.92 3.14 15.00
C MET A 171 11.24 3.86 15.20
N ARG A 172 11.64 4.03 16.46
CA ARG A 172 13.01 4.40 16.81
C ARG A 172 13.93 3.21 16.57
N MET A 173 15.01 3.41 15.82
CA MET A 173 15.90 2.33 15.36
C MET A 173 16.74 1.74 16.49
N ALA A 174 17.15 2.56 17.46
CA ALA A 174 18.05 2.15 18.54
C ALA A 174 17.47 1.07 19.45
N ASP A 175 16.18 1.17 19.78
CA ASP A 175 15.52 0.30 20.76
C ASP A 175 14.20 -0.30 20.26
N ARG A 176 13.84 -0.05 18.99
CA ARG A 176 12.62 -0.53 18.35
C ARG A 176 11.33 -0.03 19.02
N GLN A 177 11.38 1.13 19.68
CA GLN A 177 10.16 1.77 20.18
C GLN A 177 9.22 2.07 19.01
N LEU A 178 8.03 1.45 19.01
CA LEU A 178 7.00 1.69 18.01
C LEU A 178 6.34 3.05 18.25
N LEU A 179 6.34 3.90 17.23
CA LEU A 179 5.71 5.22 17.27
C LEU A 179 4.36 5.21 16.55
N GLY A 180 4.23 4.40 15.49
CA GLY A 180 3.01 4.25 14.74
C GLY A 180 3.05 3.06 13.81
N SER A 181 1.89 2.57 13.41
CA SER A 181 1.75 1.47 12.47
C SER A 181 0.57 1.67 11.53
N TYR A 182 0.66 1.06 10.36
CA TYR A 182 -0.42 0.90 9.41
C TYR A 182 -0.50 -0.56 9.02
N ILE A 183 -1.70 -1.14 9.12
CA ILE A 183 -1.98 -2.50 8.66
C ILE A 183 -2.98 -2.40 7.50
N GLY A 184 -2.62 -3.00 6.38
CA GLY A 184 -3.49 -3.12 5.21
C GLY A 184 -3.55 -4.57 4.72
N TYR A 185 -4.71 -4.98 4.24
CA TYR A 185 -4.90 -6.27 3.59
C TYR A 185 -5.27 -6.11 2.13
N TYR A 186 -4.80 -7.05 1.32
CA TYR A 186 -5.06 -7.10 -0.10
C TYR A 186 -5.37 -8.53 -0.54
N TYR A 187 -6.30 -8.69 -1.46
CA TYR A 187 -6.55 -9.96 -2.15
C TYR A 187 -6.37 -9.76 -3.66
N ASN A 188 -5.56 -10.61 -4.29
CA ASN A 188 -5.47 -10.67 -5.74
C ASN A 188 -5.89 -12.06 -6.22
N ARG A 189 -7.03 -12.13 -6.92
CA ARG A 189 -7.60 -13.38 -7.44
C ARG A 189 -6.70 -14.05 -8.48
N ASN A 190 -6.04 -13.26 -9.34
CA ASN A 190 -5.18 -13.78 -10.39
C ASN A 190 -3.88 -12.94 -10.48
N PRO A 191 -2.89 -13.24 -9.61
CA PRO A 191 -1.63 -12.52 -9.58
C PRO A 191 -0.94 -12.49 -10.95
N GLY A 192 -0.56 -11.29 -11.40
CA GLY A 192 0.05 -11.08 -12.73
C GLY A 192 -0.94 -10.71 -13.84
N HIS A 193 -2.24 -10.88 -13.61
CA HIS A 193 -3.29 -10.57 -14.58
C HIS A 193 -4.31 -9.55 -14.08
N THR A 194 -4.57 -9.52 -12.76
CA THR A 194 -5.50 -8.57 -12.13
C THR A 194 -4.83 -7.70 -11.08
N GLY A 195 -5.41 -6.53 -10.83
CA GLY A 195 -5.05 -5.70 -9.68
C GLY A 195 -5.60 -6.30 -8.36
N PRO A 196 -4.93 -6.07 -7.23
CA PRO A 196 -5.47 -6.46 -5.93
C PRO A 196 -6.66 -5.59 -5.54
N ILE A 197 -7.57 -6.14 -4.72
CA ILE A 197 -8.59 -5.41 -3.99
C ILE A 197 -8.07 -5.23 -2.55
N GLY A 198 -8.06 -4.00 -2.05
CA GLY A 198 -7.62 -3.67 -0.69
C GLY A 198 -8.77 -3.35 0.26
N CYS A 199 -8.47 -3.21 1.56
CA CYS A 199 -9.47 -2.77 2.55
C CYS A 199 -10.10 -1.41 2.23
N ASP A 200 -9.32 -0.49 1.67
CA ASP A 200 -9.72 0.85 1.23
C ASP A 200 -10.73 0.84 0.07
N PHE A 201 -10.88 -0.29 -0.64
CA PHE A 201 -11.94 -0.48 -1.63
C PHE A 201 -13.23 -1.06 -1.02
N LEU A 202 -13.12 -1.69 0.14
CA LEU A 202 -14.23 -2.37 0.80
C LEU A 202 -14.92 -1.50 1.86
N TYR A 203 -14.18 -0.53 2.40
CA TYR A 203 -14.56 0.33 3.51
C TYR A 203 -14.09 1.77 3.24
N ASP A 204 -15.02 2.73 3.29
CA ASP A 204 -14.70 4.15 3.06
C ASP A 204 -13.95 4.79 4.24
N ASP A 205 -14.03 4.19 5.43
CA ASP A 205 -13.43 4.68 6.68
C ASP A 205 -12.02 4.11 6.95
N ILE A 206 -11.58 3.11 6.19
CA ILE A 206 -10.21 2.59 6.27
C ILE A 206 -9.35 3.35 5.25
N PRO A 207 -8.44 4.25 5.69
CA PRO A 207 -7.61 4.98 4.76
C PRO A 207 -6.65 4.03 4.03
N SER A 208 -6.40 4.30 2.75
CA SER A 208 -5.24 3.74 2.06
C SER A 208 -3.94 4.16 2.76
N TYR A 209 -2.83 3.43 2.54
CA TYR A 209 -1.51 3.83 3.08
C TYR A 209 -1.15 5.28 2.75
N THR A 210 -1.41 5.72 1.51
CA THR A 210 -1.12 7.08 1.06
C THR A 210 -1.95 8.12 1.79
N SER A 211 -3.24 7.86 2.03
CA SER A 211 -4.14 8.77 2.72
C SER A 211 -4.01 8.70 4.24
N ALA A 212 -3.47 7.61 4.78
CA ALA A 212 -3.25 7.43 6.22
C ALA A 212 -2.17 8.35 6.78
N ARG A 213 -1.30 8.92 5.93
CA ARG A 213 -0.21 9.85 6.32
C ARG A 213 0.62 9.37 7.52
N LEU A 214 0.77 8.05 7.66
CA LEU A 214 1.41 7.42 8.82
C LEU A 214 2.78 8.05 9.10
N LEU A 215 3.58 8.25 8.05
CA LEU A 215 4.93 8.78 8.17
C LEU A 215 4.91 10.21 8.70
N GLU A 216 4.16 11.10 8.04
CA GLU A 216 4.09 12.51 8.36
C GLU A 216 3.42 12.78 9.72
N ASP A 217 2.46 11.97 10.12
CA ASP A 217 1.75 12.15 11.39
C ASP A 217 2.53 11.55 12.58
N THR A 218 3.37 10.53 12.33
CA THR A 218 4.19 9.89 13.38
C THR A 218 5.57 10.54 13.54
N ILE A 219 6.24 10.88 12.46
CA ILE A 219 7.54 11.54 12.51
C ILE A 219 7.55 12.78 11.63
N PRO A 220 6.81 13.86 11.96
CA PRO A 220 6.72 15.04 11.10
C PRO A 220 8.09 15.61 10.74
N PRO A 221 8.27 16.16 9.53
CA PRO A 221 9.52 16.81 9.16
C PRO A 221 9.73 18.05 10.03
N LYS A 222 10.97 18.28 10.47
CA LYS A 222 11.34 19.56 11.07
C LYS A 222 11.15 20.70 10.05
N PRO A 223 10.67 21.87 10.50
CA PRO A 223 10.50 23.04 9.65
C PRO A 223 11.82 23.57 9.07
#